data_AF-A0A7V9AHR8-F1
#
_entry.id   AF-A0A7V9AHR8-F1
#
_cell.length_a   1.000
_cell.length_b   1.000
_cell.length_c   1.000
_cell.angle_alpha   90.00
_cell.angle_beta   90.00
_cell.angle_gamma   90.00
#
_symmetry.space_group_name_H-M   'P 1'
#
loop_
_entity.id
_entity.type
_entity.pdbx_description
1 polymer ?
#
loop_
_entity_poly.entity_id
_entity_poly.type
_entity_poly.pdbx_seq_one_letter_code
_entity_poly.pdbx_strand_id
1 'polypeptide(L)'
;NPRDFFQRTFITEGLKHLLANGLRRLNGQGGDPVVELQTNFGGGKTHSMLALYHLFSGTGTSDLAGIEAVIEAADGAKPVRANRAVLVGTALSPAQTYTKPDGAVIHTL
;
A
#
# COMPACT_ATOMS: atom_id res chain seq x y z
N ASN A 1 9.29 -5.28 8.83
CA ASN A 1 10.46 -4.76 8.07
C ASN A 1 10.21 -5.05 6.60
N PRO A 2 10.31 -4.07 5.68
CA PRO A 2 10.10 -4.28 4.24
C PRO A 2 10.97 -5.38 3.63
N ARG A 3 12.27 -5.46 3.98
CA ARG A 3 13.18 -6.47 3.43
C ARG A 3 12.71 -7.88 3.76
N ASP A 4 12.50 -8.17 5.05
CA ASP A 4 12.06 -9.49 5.52
C ASP A 4 10.67 -9.87 4.98
N PHE A 5 9.80 -8.87 4.80
CA PHE A 5 8.47 -9.06 4.24
C PHE A 5 8.56 -9.55 2.79
N PHE A 6 9.29 -8.83 1.92
CA PHE A 6 9.42 -9.19 0.51
C PHE A 6 10.21 -10.49 0.32
N GLN A 7 11.22 -10.78 1.16
CA GLN A 7 11.92 -12.07 1.14
C GLN A 7 10.99 -13.28 1.35
N ARG A 8 9.87 -13.10 2.06
CA ARG A 8 8.90 -14.16 2.36
C ARG A 8 7.63 -14.06 1.51
N THR A 9 7.59 -13.08 0.61
CA THR A 9 6.43 -12.80 -0.24
C THR A 9 6.67 -13.39 -1.62
N PHE A 10 5.76 -14.25 -2.07
CA PHE A 10 5.72 -14.67 -3.46
C PHE A 10 4.90 -13.65 -4.27
N ILE A 11 5.55 -13.02 -5.26
CA ILE A 11 4.91 -12.00 -6.11
C ILE A 11 4.06 -12.72 -7.16
N THR A 12 2.79 -12.96 -6.82
CA THR A 12 1.79 -13.47 -7.76
C THR A 12 1.47 -12.45 -8.84
N GLU A 13 0.89 -12.87 -9.95
CA GLU A 13 0.44 -11.95 -11.01
C GLU A 13 -0.52 -10.86 -10.48
N GLY A 14 -1.48 -11.23 -9.64
CA GLY A 14 -2.41 -10.26 -9.05
C GLY A 14 -1.70 -9.24 -8.15
N LEU A 15 -0.73 -9.69 -7.35
CA LEU A 15 0.06 -8.79 -6.51
C LEU A 15 0.96 -7.89 -7.36
N LYS A 16 1.61 -8.44 -8.40
CA LYS A 16 2.42 -7.68 -9.36
C LYS A 16 1.61 -6.56 -10.00
N HIS A 17 0.40 -6.86 -10.47
CA HIS A 17 -0.50 -5.87 -11.08
C HIS A 17 -0.87 -4.77 -10.09
N LEU A 18 -1.23 -5.12 -8.85
CA LEU A 18 -1.55 -4.16 -7.80
C LEU A 18 -0.38 -3.22 -7.51
N LEU A 19 0.81 -3.78 -7.32
CA LEU A 19 2.01 -3.01 -6.99
C LEU A 19 2.45 -2.13 -8.16
N ALA A 20 2.42 -2.64 -9.40
CA ALA A 20 2.73 -1.87 -10.61
C ALA A 20 1.76 -0.70 -10.81
N ASN A 21 0.46 -0.92 -10.59
CA ASN A 21 -0.54 0.15 -10.61
C ASN A 21 -0.23 1.24 -9.58
N GLY A 22 0.14 0.84 -8.35
CA GLY A 22 0.57 1.78 -7.31
C GLY A 22 1.82 2.58 -7.70
N LEU A 23 2.81 1.94 -8.35
CA LEU A 23 4.02 2.61 -8.83
C LEU A 23 3.70 3.67 -9.88
N ARG A 24 2.92 3.33 -10.91
CA ARG A 24 2.50 4.30 -11.93
C ARG A 24 1.74 5.47 -11.31
N ARG A 25 0.81 5.19 -10.39
CA ARG A 25 -0.01 6.21 -9.72
C ARG A 25 0.83 7.22 -8.95
N LEU A 26 1.74 6.74 -8.10
CA LEU A 26 2.56 7.63 -7.29
C LEU A 26 3.68 8.32 -8.08
N ASN A 27 4.00 7.85 -9.28
CA ASN A 27 4.89 8.52 -10.22
C ASN A 27 4.16 9.47 -11.20
N GLY A 28 2.84 9.63 -11.08
CA GLY A 28 2.07 10.52 -11.96
C GLY A 28 1.86 9.99 -13.38
N GLN A 29 2.05 8.69 -13.60
CA GLN A 29 1.94 8.02 -14.91
C GLN A 29 0.55 7.40 -15.15
N GLY A 30 -0.48 7.86 -14.43
CA GLY A 30 -1.80 7.24 -14.44
C GLY A 30 -1.91 6.07 -13.46
N GLY A 31 -2.84 5.15 -13.68
CA GLY A 31 -3.18 4.09 -12.74
C GLY A 31 -4.37 4.45 -11.83
N ASP A 32 -4.97 3.42 -11.26
CA ASP A 32 -6.26 3.52 -10.57
C ASP A 32 -6.10 4.29 -9.24
N PRO A 33 -6.86 5.37 -9.02
CA PRO A 33 -6.81 6.14 -7.78
C PRO A 33 -7.45 5.42 -6.59
N VAL A 34 -8.36 4.47 -6.88
CA VAL A 34 -9.09 3.67 -5.91
C VAL A 34 -9.07 2.24 -6.41
N VAL A 35 -8.63 1.31 -5.57
CA VAL A 35 -8.57 -0.11 -5.90
C VAL A 35 -9.41 -0.87 -4.89
N GLU A 36 -10.41 -1.59 -5.38
CA GLU A 36 -11.16 -2.54 -4.58
C GLU A 36 -10.46 -3.91 -4.63
N LEU A 37 -10.05 -4.42 -3.46
CA LEU A 37 -9.47 -5.76 -3.39
C LEU A 37 -10.57 -6.81 -3.33
N GLN A 38 -10.93 -7.36 -4.48
CA GLN A 38 -11.88 -8.46 -4.57
C GLN A 38 -11.14 -9.81 -4.51
N THR A 39 -11.19 -10.45 -3.35
CA THR A 39 -10.72 -11.83 -3.19
C THR A 39 -11.68 -12.61 -2.30
N ASN A 40 -11.76 -13.91 -2.53
CA ASN A 40 -12.40 -14.85 -1.60
C ASN A 40 -11.73 -14.78 -0.21
N PHE A 41 -12.40 -15.33 0.82
CA PHE A 41 -11.83 -15.45 2.16
C PHE A 41 -10.45 -16.14 2.12
N GLY A 42 -9.49 -15.59 2.87
CA GLY A 42 -8.10 -16.07 2.85
C GLY A 42 -7.26 -15.65 1.63
N GLY A 43 -7.84 -14.96 0.65
CA GLY A 43 -7.15 -14.57 -0.60
C GLY A 43 -6.10 -13.46 -0.50
N GLY A 44 -5.59 -13.16 0.71
CA GLY A 44 -4.41 -12.30 0.86
C GLY A 44 -4.63 -10.79 0.84
N LYS A 45 -5.86 -10.25 0.97
CA LYS A 45 -6.12 -8.79 0.95
C LYS A 45 -5.21 -7.98 1.87
N THR A 46 -5.12 -8.36 3.15
CA THR A 46 -4.25 -7.70 4.12
C THR A 46 -2.79 -7.78 3.69
N HIS A 47 -2.36 -8.93 3.16
CA HIS A 47 -1.00 -9.11 2.66
C HIS A 47 -0.71 -8.21 1.46
N SER A 48 -1.64 -8.08 0.51
CA SER A 48 -1.55 -7.18 -0.63
C SER A 48 -1.47 -5.71 -0.20
N MET A 49 -2.26 -5.29 0.79
CA MET A 49 -2.18 -3.95 1.36
C MET A 49 -0.84 -3.72 2.08
N LEU A 50 -0.33 -4.71 2.82
CA LEU A 50 0.98 -4.64 3.47
C LEU A 50 2.13 -4.58 2.46
N ALA A 51 2.02 -5.27 1.32
CA ALA A 51 3.01 -5.20 0.25
C ALA A 51 3.08 -3.79 -0.35
N LEU A 52 1.93 -3.17 -0.67
CA LEU A 52 1.87 -1.76 -1.08
C LEU A 52 2.45 -0.84 -0.01
N TYR A 53 2.07 -1.04 1.25
CA TYR A 53 2.57 -0.26 2.37
C TYR A 53 4.10 -0.36 2.48
N HIS A 54 4.66 -1.56 2.35
CA HIS A 54 6.10 -1.77 2.41
C HIS A 54 6.84 -1.25 1.18
N LEU A 55 6.25 -1.35 -0.01
CA LEU A 55 6.85 -0.86 -1.24
C LEU A 55 7.19 0.64 -1.16
N PHE A 56 6.31 1.44 -0.56
CA PHE A 56 6.50 2.89 -0.43
C PHE A 56 7.11 3.30 0.91
N SER A 57 7.91 2.43 1.54
CA SER A 57 8.57 2.70 2.81
C SER A 57 9.78 3.62 2.76
N GLY A 58 10.31 3.86 1.56
CA GLY A 58 11.63 4.46 1.39
C GLY A 58 12.78 3.45 1.52
N THR A 59 12.50 2.15 1.67
CA THR A 59 13.51 1.10 1.53
C THR A 59 13.97 1.02 0.07
N GLY A 60 15.27 0.89 -0.16
CA GLY A 60 15.83 0.81 -1.50
C GLY A 60 15.33 -0.43 -2.25
N THR A 61 15.12 -0.31 -3.57
CA THR A 61 14.60 -1.41 -4.39
C THR A 61 15.48 -2.66 -4.36
N SER A 62 16.81 -2.48 -4.23
CA SER A 62 17.77 -3.59 -4.10
C SER A 62 17.55 -4.48 -2.86
N ASP A 63 16.79 -3.99 -1.87
CA ASP A 63 16.45 -4.73 -0.66
C ASP A 63 15.08 -5.44 -0.74
N LEU A 64 14.34 -5.24 -1.83
CA LEU A 64 12.99 -5.77 -2.00
C LEU A 64 13.01 -6.92 -3.01
N ALA A 65 13.10 -8.16 -2.52
CA ALA A 65 13.19 -9.33 -3.38
C ALA A 65 12.00 -9.43 -4.36
N GLY A 66 12.30 -9.67 -5.64
CA GLY A 66 11.30 -9.86 -6.70
C GLY A 66 10.62 -8.59 -7.18
N ILE A 67 11.09 -7.41 -6.75
CA ILE A 67 10.49 -6.13 -7.16
C ILE A 67 10.81 -5.76 -8.61
N GLU A 68 11.83 -6.36 -9.20
CA GLU A 68 12.28 -6.09 -10.57
C GLU A 68 11.15 -6.31 -11.57
N ALA A 69 10.42 -7.42 -11.45
CA ALA A 69 9.28 -7.73 -12.32
C ALA A 69 8.11 -6.75 -12.14
N VAL A 70 7.96 -6.16 -10.95
CA VAL A 70 6.95 -5.14 -10.66
C VAL A 70 7.33 -3.80 -11.31
N ILE A 71 8.61 -3.41 -11.21
CA ILE A 71 9.14 -2.19 -11.82
C ILE A 71 9.04 -2.28 -13.34
N GLU A 72 9.38 -3.44 -13.92
CA GLU A 72 9.22 -3.70 -15.36
C GLU A 72 7.76 -3.57 -15.79
N ALA A 73 6.84 -4.21 -15.07
CA ALA A 73 5.40 -4.09 -15.32
C ALA A 73 4.86 -2.66 -15.12
N ALA A 74 5.61 -1.78 -14.47
CA ALA A 74 5.29 -0.38 -14.27
C ALA A 74 6.09 0.56 -15.20
N ASP A 75 6.60 0.07 -16.33
CA ASP A 75 7.34 0.84 -17.32
C ASP A 75 8.57 1.55 -16.72
N GLY A 76 9.24 0.86 -15.78
CA GLY A 76 10.43 1.37 -15.10
C GLY A 76 10.16 2.33 -13.95
N ALA A 77 8.90 2.59 -13.59
CA ALA A 77 8.54 3.43 -12.46
C ALA A 77 9.14 2.88 -11.16
N LYS A 78 9.81 3.74 -10.40
CA LYS A 78 10.48 3.36 -9.16
C LYS A 78 9.63 3.76 -7.94
N PRO A 79 9.75 3.04 -6.82
CA PRO A 79 9.09 3.46 -5.59
C PRO A 79 9.58 4.85 -5.17
N VAL A 80 8.65 5.77 -4.97
CA VAL A 80 8.89 7.08 -4.38
C VAL A 80 8.61 7.04 -2.88
N ARG A 81 9.24 7.93 -2.10
CA ARG A 81 8.87 8.07 -0.69
C ARG A 81 7.46 8.66 -0.60
N ALA A 82 6.55 7.93 0.02
CA ALA A 82 5.19 8.39 0.27
C ALA A 82 4.88 8.40 1.77
N ASN A 83 4.07 9.36 2.20
CA ASN A 83 3.43 9.30 3.51
C ASN A 83 2.34 8.23 3.43
N ARG A 84 2.41 7.24 4.33
CA ARG A 84 1.50 6.11 4.34
C ARG A 84 0.70 6.14 5.64
N ALA A 85 -0.60 5.96 5.51
CA ALA A 85 -1.52 5.83 6.63
C ALA A 85 -2.38 4.57 6.43
N VAL A 86 -2.81 3.97 7.54
CA VAL A 86 -3.73 2.83 7.53
C VAL A 86 -4.93 3.22 8.37
N LEU A 87 -6.12 3.16 7.77
CA LEU A 87 -7.38 3.41 8.44
C LEU A 87 -8.08 2.08 8.70
N VAL A 88 -8.37 1.77 9.97
CA VAL A 88 -9.19 0.62 10.33
C VAL A 88 -10.61 1.13 10.53
N GLY A 89 -11.47 0.94 9.53
CA GLY A 89 -12.83 1.51 9.53
C GLY A 89 -13.70 1.07 10.71
N THR A 90 -13.46 -0.10 11.30
CA THR A 90 -14.18 -0.56 12.49
C THR A 90 -13.66 0.05 13.79
N ALA A 91 -12.45 0.61 13.80
CA ALA A 91 -11.87 1.26 14.96
C ALA A 91 -12.19 2.75 15.04
N LEU A 92 -12.70 3.34 13.96
CA LEU A 92 -12.98 4.77 13.86
C LEU A 92 -14.44 4.99 13.45
N SER A 93 -15.22 5.52 14.38
CA SER A 93 -16.62 5.85 14.12
C SER A 93 -16.73 7.28 13.60
N PRO A 94 -17.26 7.51 12.38
CA PRO A 94 -17.56 8.85 11.90
C PRO A 94 -18.69 9.52 12.70
N ALA A 95 -19.46 8.75 13.47
CA ALA A 95 -20.54 9.26 14.32
C ALA A 95 -20.06 9.64 15.73
N GLN A 96 -18.79 9.39 16.07
CA GLN A 96 -18.25 9.67 17.39
C GLN A 96 -17.31 10.87 17.36
N THR A 97 -17.62 11.88 18.17
CA THR A 97 -16.74 13.04 18.36
C THR A 97 -15.54 12.65 19.23
N TYR A 98 -14.34 13.04 18.79
CA TYR A 98 -13.10 12.81 19.54
C TYR A 98 -12.40 14.12 19.87
N THR A 99 -12.11 14.36 21.15
CA THR A 99 -11.29 15.50 21.57
C THR A 99 -9.83 15.04 21.70
N LYS A 100 -8.93 15.70 20.98
CA LYS A 100 -7.48 15.47 21.06
C LYS A 100 -6.90 16.09 22.35
N PRO A 101 -5.70 15.67 22.79
CA PRO A 101 -5.04 16.24 23.97
C PRO A 101 -4.78 17.75 23.91
N ASP A 102 -4.70 18.31 22.70
CA ASP A 102 -4.56 19.76 22.46
C ASP A 102 -5.89 20.53 22.49
N GLY A 103 -7.00 19.85 22.79
CA GLY A 103 -8.35 20.42 22.84
C GLY A 103 -9.08 20.46 21.50
N ALA A 104 -8.45 20.05 20.40
CA ALA A 104 -9.11 20.01 19.10
C ALA A 104 -10.23 18.94 19.08
N VAL A 105 -11.43 19.34 18.69
CA VAL A 105 -12.60 18.46 18.60
C VAL A 105 -12.79 18.00 17.16
N ILE A 106 -12.74 16.69 16.95
CA ILE A 106 -12.90 16.06 15.64
C ILE A 106 -14.35 15.60 15.47
N HIS A 107 -15.01 16.09 14.42
CA HIS A 107 -16.39 15.73 14.04
C HIS A 107 -16.46 14.85 12.78
N THR A 108 -15.31 14.55 12.16
CA THR A 108 -15.19 13.79 10.91
C THR A 108 -14.11 12.72 11.04
N LEU A 109 -13.97 11.85 10.04
CA LEU A 109 -12.78 11.01 9.89
C LEU A 109 -11.60 11.82 9.31
#